data_AF-A0A955RBR2-F1
#
_entry.id   AF-A0A955RBR2-F1
#
_cell.length_a   1.000
_cell.length_b   1.000
_cell.length_c   1.000
_cell.angle_alpha   90.00
_cell.angle_beta   90.00
_cell.angle_gamma   90.00
#
_symmetry.space_group_name_H-M   'P 1'
#
loop_
_entity.id
_entity.type
_entity.pdbx_description
1 polymer ?
#
loop_
_entity_poly.entity_id
_entity_poly.type
_entity_poly.pdbx_seq_one_letter_code
_entity_poly.pdbx_strand_id
1 'polypeptide(L)'
;MLTVALFSLLCVAHAEDTPGIVIEKVGDIYPILPPPGATRWDPNPLIEAIKASTGTFTPKDVYELIDHEVRPDVVSAVAAKAALFYDKNNMVSLTVQQQRARGGAMKQTVTLDDNNFAQLFQTFSDHRDAIAGADARVGALGDRRSDESQSMYERRARARDEQLVKVRGPFEGRIANTTFTITLPATVQERDGCSRAVAAWNANAIDFDLFRYTMGTTRAASATVALTQSPSIDKAWFVIDAQRRFEVLGKCGTTGSKAKVTMTRTPEGAWSGSAGF
;
A
#
# COMPACT_ATOMS: atom_id res chain seq x y z
N MET A 1 13.59 66.51 -47.34
CA MET A 1 12.49 65.52 -47.41
C MET A 1 13.09 64.15 -47.15
N LEU A 2 12.60 63.51 -46.10
CA LEU A 2 13.07 62.25 -45.54
C LEU A 2 12.24 61.12 -46.17
N THR A 3 12.87 60.11 -46.78
CA THR A 3 12.18 58.88 -47.18
C THR A 3 12.99 57.69 -46.69
N VAL A 4 12.53 57.09 -45.59
CA VAL A 4 13.06 55.84 -45.04
C VAL A 4 12.32 54.70 -45.73
N ALA A 5 13.06 53.87 -46.47
CA ALA A 5 12.53 52.64 -47.05
C ALA A 5 12.62 51.51 -46.01
N LEU A 6 11.46 50.98 -45.64
CA LEU A 6 11.27 49.84 -44.75
C LEU A 6 11.57 48.54 -45.54
N PHE A 7 12.67 47.86 -45.26
CA PHE A 7 12.89 46.49 -45.74
C PHE A 7 12.47 45.51 -44.64
N SER A 8 11.30 44.91 -44.82
CA SER A 8 10.83 43.80 -43.99
C SER A 8 11.56 42.52 -44.39
N LEU A 9 12.53 42.08 -43.58
CA LEU A 9 13.05 40.72 -43.63
C LEU A 9 11.95 39.78 -43.11
N LEU A 10 11.34 39.01 -44.01
CA LEU A 10 10.64 37.78 -43.63
C LEU A 10 11.69 36.76 -43.15
N CYS A 11 11.81 36.59 -41.83
CA CYS A 11 12.35 35.36 -41.29
C CYS A 11 11.32 34.24 -41.53
N VAL A 12 11.53 33.44 -42.57
CA VAL A 12 10.92 32.13 -42.68
C VAL A 12 11.57 31.26 -41.63
N ALA A 13 10.96 31.19 -40.44
CA ALA A 13 11.30 30.20 -39.45
C ALA A 13 11.00 28.83 -40.04
N HIS A 14 12.05 28.14 -40.48
CA HIS A 14 11.98 26.71 -40.76
C HIS A 14 11.69 26.03 -39.42
N ALA A 15 10.53 25.37 -39.33
CA ALA A 15 10.27 24.42 -38.27
C ALA A 15 11.31 23.30 -38.42
N GLU A 16 12.30 23.29 -37.53
CA GLU A 16 13.28 22.21 -37.49
C GLU A 16 12.58 20.93 -37.05
N ASP A 17 12.61 19.96 -37.96
CA ASP A 17 12.13 18.60 -37.80
C ASP A 17 12.94 17.92 -36.69
N THR A 18 12.44 18.02 -35.46
CA THR A 18 12.98 17.28 -34.32
C THR A 18 12.76 15.81 -34.63
N PRO A 19 13.75 14.90 -34.47
CA PRO A 19 13.55 13.48 -34.77
C PRO A 19 12.27 13.01 -34.07
N GLY A 20 11.26 12.72 -34.90
CA GLY A 20 9.88 12.64 -34.44
C GLY A 20 9.75 11.54 -33.40
N ILE A 21 9.16 11.86 -32.25
CA ILE A 21 8.77 10.84 -31.28
C ILE A 21 7.79 9.90 -31.98
N VAL A 22 8.13 8.62 -32.04
CA VAL A 22 7.24 7.58 -32.58
C VAL A 22 6.70 6.75 -31.43
N ILE A 23 5.37 6.68 -31.32
CA ILE A 23 4.67 5.87 -30.34
C ILE A 23 3.85 4.83 -31.09
N GLU A 24 4.10 3.54 -30.89
CA GLU A 24 3.29 2.45 -31.45
C GLU A 24 2.52 1.69 -30.37
N LYS A 25 3.04 1.70 -29.14
CA LYS A 25 2.48 1.02 -27.97
C LYS A 25 2.75 1.81 -26.69
N VAL A 26 2.07 1.46 -25.61
CA VAL A 26 2.28 2.08 -24.28
C VAL A 26 3.73 1.99 -23.81
N GLY A 27 4.42 0.88 -24.12
CA GLY A 27 5.82 0.70 -23.76
C GLY A 27 6.76 1.81 -24.25
N ASP A 28 6.42 2.47 -25.37
CA ASP A 28 7.24 3.53 -25.96
C ASP A 28 7.07 4.87 -25.22
N ILE A 29 6.03 5.00 -24.39
CA ILE A 29 5.75 6.19 -23.60
C ILE A 29 6.74 6.29 -22.43
N TYR A 30 7.02 5.18 -21.74
CA TYR A 30 7.80 5.18 -20.49
C TYR A 30 9.20 5.79 -20.60
N PRO A 31 10.00 5.53 -21.64
CA PRO A 31 11.33 6.14 -21.78
C PRO A 31 11.32 7.67 -21.95
N ILE A 32 10.17 8.23 -22.31
CA ILE A 32 10.00 9.66 -22.62
C ILE A 32 9.46 10.43 -21.41
N LEU A 33 8.88 9.71 -20.43
CA LEU A 33 8.40 10.31 -19.20
C LEU A 33 9.55 10.96 -18.42
N PRO A 34 9.29 12.08 -17.74
CA PRO A 34 10.32 12.73 -16.96
C PRO A 34 10.71 11.86 -15.76
N PRO A 35 11.94 11.99 -15.26
CA PRO A 35 12.33 11.35 -14.02
C PRO A 35 11.44 11.84 -12.86
N PRO A 36 11.23 11.00 -11.82
CA PRO A 36 10.45 11.39 -10.65
C PRO A 36 10.95 12.72 -10.05
N GLY A 37 10.03 13.65 -9.80
CA GLY A 37 10.34 14.96 -9.20
C GLY A 37 10.80 16.04 -10.18
N ALA A 38 10.83 15.78 -11.49
CA ALA A 38 11.09 16.84 -12.47
C ALA A 38 10.02 17.94 -12.41
N THR A 39 10.46 19.18 -12.26
CA THR A 39 9.57 20.36 -12.16
C THR A 39 9.36 21.07 -13.50
N ARG A 40 10.18 20.75 -14.52
CA ARG A 40 10.14 21.34 -15.86
C ARG A 40 10.17 20.25 -16.90
N TRP A 41 8.99 19.86 -17.39
CA TRP A 41 8.82 18.95 -18.51
C TRP A 41 7.52 19.27 -19.25
N ASP A 42 7.61 19.42 -20.57
CA ASP A 42 6.48 19.68 -21.45
C ASP A 42 5.97 18.36 -22.05
N PRO A 43 4.72 17.95 -21.80
CA PRO A 43 4.16 16.72 -22.35
C PRO A 43 3.80 16.85 -23.84
N ASN A 44 3.71 18.08 -24.38
CA ASN A 44 2.99 18.32 -25.63
C ASN A 44 3.60 17.54 -26.80
N PRO A 45 4.94 17.46 -26.95
CA PRO A 45 5.54 16.64 -27.99
C PRO A 45 5.12 15.16 -27.92
N LEU A 46 5.05 14.59 -26.71
CA LEU A 46 4.59 13.22 -26.49
C LEU A 46 3.09 13.07 -26.79
N ILE A 47 2.26 14.03 -26.37
CA ILE A 47 0.81 14.01 -26.63
C ILE A 47 0.52 14.07 -28.14
N GLU A 48 1.22 14.94 -28.89
CA GLU A 48 1.06 15.03 -30.34
C GLU A 48 1.52 13.74 -31.03
N ALA A 49 2.60 13.12 -30.57
CA ALA A 49 3.03 11.81 -31.06
C ALA A 49 2.01 10.70 -30.80
N ILE A 50 1.37 10.68 -29.62
CA ILE A 50 0.29 9.73 -29.30
C ILE A 50 -0.92 9.94 -30.22
N LYS A 51 -1.30 11.20 -30.49
CA LYS A 51 -2.42 11.50 -31.40
C LYS A 51 -2.12 11.03 -32.82
N ALA A 52 -0.91 11.31 -33.30
CA ALA A 52 -0.41 10.95 -34.63
C ALA A 52 -0.15 9.44 -34.80
N SER A 53 0.03 8.70 -33.70
CA SER A 53 0.25 7.26 -33.70
C SER A 53 -0.81 6.50 -34.51
N THR A 54 -0.37 5.53 -35.31
CA THR A 54 -1.24 4.55 -35.98
C THR A 54 -1.41 3.27 -35.15
N GLY A 55 -0.78 3.20 -33.97
CA GLY A 55 -0.88 2.08 -33.04
C GLY A 55 -2.30 1.86 -32.54
N THR A 56 -2.62 0.59 -32.25
CA THR A 56 -3.92 0.22 -31.67
C THR A 56 -3.80 0.24 -30.15
N PHE A 57 -4.45 1.22 -29.52
CA PHE A 57 -4.54 1.31 -28.06
C PHE A 57 -5.82 0.66 -27.56
N THR A 58 -5.74 0.08 -26.37
CA THR A 58 -6.81 -0.69 -25.74
C THR A 58 -7.15 -0.10 -24.36
N PRO A 59 -8.30 -0.46 -23.76
CA PRO A 59 -8.56 -0.08 -22.37
C PRO A 59 -7.45 -0.52 -21.39
N LYS A 60 -6.84 -1.70 -21.61
CA LYS A 60 -5.72 -2.16 -20.79
C LYS A 60 -4.57 -1.16 -20.75
N ASP A 61 -4.19 -0.62 -21.92
CA ASP A 61 -3.13 0.38 -22.07
C ASP A 61 -3.40 1.64 -21.22
N VAL A 62 -4.65 2.10 -21.21
CA VAL A 62 -5.07 3.26 -20.42
C VAL A 62 -4.96 2.96 -18.92
N TYR A 63 -5.44 1.81 -18.48
CA TYR A 63 -5.37 1.42 -17.07
C TYR A 63 -3.93 1.22 -16.59
N GLU A 64 -3.05 0.71 -17.45
CA GLU A 64 -1.62 0.58 -17.15
C GLU A 64 -0.97 1.94 -16.89
N LEU A 65 -1.26 2.95 -17.71
CA LEU A 65 -0.77 4.32 -17.50
C LEU A 65 -1.34 4.95 -16.22
N ILE A 66 -2.63 4.71 -15.93
CA ILE A 66 -3.26 5.17 -14.69
C ILE A 66 -2.57 4.56 -13.46
N ASP A 67 -2.29 3.26 -13.48
CA ASP A 67 -1.68 2.55 -12.35
C ASP A 67 -0.20 2.90 -12.15
N HIS A 68 0.49 3.33 -13.21
CA HIS A 68 1.83 3.95 -13.13
C HIS A 68 1.81 5.43 -12.78
N GLU A 69 0.64 5.98 -12.45
CA GLU A 69 0.46 7.39 -12.06
C GLU A 69 0.98 8.38 -13.11
N VAL A 70 0.89 7.99 -14.39
CA VAL A 70 1.24 8.86 -15.52
C VAL A 70 0.32 10.07 -15.54
N ARG A 71 0.86 11.21 -15.98
CA ARG A 71 0.17 12.49 -15.96
C ARG A 71 -1.19 12.43 -16.70
N PRO A 72 -2.27 13.03 -16.15
CA PRO A 72 -3.63 12.84 -16.67
C PRO A 72 -3.86 13.26 -18.13
N ASP A 73 -3.09 14.23 -18.63
CA ASP A 73 -3.17 14.69 -20.02
C ASP A 73 -2.60 13.67 -21.02
N VAL A 74 -1.49 13.01 -20.67
CA VAL A 74 -0.94 11.89 -21.44
C VAL A 74 -1.91 10.71 -21.42
N VAL A 75 -2.46 10.36 -20.26
CA VAL A 75 -3.48 9.30 -20.13
C VAL A 75 -4.72 9.62 -20.99
N SER A 76 -5.18 10.88 -20.97
CA SER A 76 -6.33 11.33 -21.77
C SER A 76 -6.09 11.16 -23.27
N ALA A 77 -4.87 11.43 -23.75
CA ALA A 77 -4.51 11.23 -25.16
C ALA A 77 -4.59 9.75 -25.57
N VAL A 78 -4.08 8.85 -24.73
CA VAL A 78 -4.16 7.39 -24.98
C VAL A 78 -5.61 6.88 -24.86
N ALA A 79 -6.38 7.39 -23.90
CA ALA A 79 -7.79 7.03 -23.72
C ALA A 79 -8.63 7.41 -24.94
N ALA A 80 -8.39 8.57 -25.54
CA ALA A 80 -9.03 8.98 -26.78
C ALA A 80 -8.74 7.99 -27.93
N LYS A 81 -7.48 7.51 -28.05
CA LYS A 81 -7.09 6.50 -29.05
C LYS A 81 -7.72 5.13 -28.78
N ALA A 82 -7.89 4.77 -27.51
CA ALA A 82 -8.55 3.54 -27.09
C ALA A 82 -10.09 3.61 -27.10
N ALA A 83 -10.67 4.73 -27.55
CA ALA A 83 -12.11 5.01 -27.49
C ALA A 83 -12.71 4.81 -26.08
N LEU A 84 -11.94 5.10 -25.04
CA LEU A 84 -12.33 4.99 -23.64
C LEU A 84 -12.61 6.39 -23.07
N PHE A 85 -13.79 6.58 -22.47
CA PHE A 85 -14.06 7.80 -21.72
C PHE A 85 -13.20 7.84 -20.45
N TYR A 86 -12.29 8.81 -20.36
CA TYR A 86 -11.41 9.00 -19.21
C TYR A 86 -11.88 10.16 -18.34
N ASP A 87 -12.20 9.85 -17.09
CA ASP A 87 -12.48 10.83 -16.04
C ASP A 87 -11.38 10.74 -14.97
N LYS A 88 -10.47 11.70 -14.97
CA LYS A 88 -9.34 11.76 -14.03
C LYS A 88 -9.73 11.70 -12.55
N ASN A 89 -10.95 12.10 -12.19
CA ASN A 89 -11.39 12.12 -10.80
C ASN A 89 -11.89 10.73 -10.35
N ASN A 90 -12.43 9.95 -11.28
CA ASN A 90 -13.05 8.65 -11.02
C ASN A 90 -12.15 7.48 -11.43
N MET A 91 -11.33 7.64 -12.47
CA MET A 91 -10.39 6.66 -12.97
C MET A 91 -9.00 6.91 -12.39
N VAL A 92 -8.85 6.50 -11.13
CA VAL A 92 -7.60 6.59 -10.36
C VAL A 92 -6.93 5.21 -10.24
N SER A 93 -5.62 5.21 -9.93
CA SER A 93 -4.84 3.98 -9.77
C SER A 93 -5.44 3.03 -8.72
N LEU A 94 -5.27 1.72 -8.91
CA LEU A 94 -5.71 0.73 -7.91
C LEU A 94 -5.05 0.99 -6.55
N THR A 95 -3.79 1.44 -6.55
CA THR A 95 -3.07 1.86 -5.34
C THR A 95 -3.80 2.96 -4.59
N VAL A 96 -4.21 4.03 -5.28
CA VAL A 96 -4.97 5.13 -4.67
C VAL A 96 -6.34 4.66 -4.20
N GLN A 97 -7.03 3.82 -4.97
CA GLN A 97 -8.31 3.24 -4.55
C GLN A 97 -8.15 2.39 -3.28
N GLN A 98 -7.08 1.61 -3.18
CA GLN A 98 -6.79 0.76 -2.04
C GLN A 98 -6.48 1.57 -0.79
N GLN A 99 -5.67 2.63 -0.91
CA GLN A 99 -5.40 3.54 0.20
C GLN A 99 -6.67 4.21 0.71
N ARG A 100 -7.54 4.70 -0.18
CA ARG A 100 -8.84 5.29 0.18
C ARG A 100 -9.74 4.27 0.89
N ALA A 101 -9.82 3.06 0.35
CA ALA A 101 -10.65 1.99 0.91
C ALA A 101 -10.15 1.55 2.30
N ARG A 102 -8.84 1.46 2.51
CA ARG A 102 -8.22 1.21 3.84
C ARG A 102 -8.51 2.33 4.84
N GLY A 103 -8.42 3.59 4.39
CA GLY A 103 -8.73 4.76 5.23
C GLY A 103 -10.18 4.80 5.73
N GLY A 104 -11.10 4.11 5.06
CA GLY A 104 -12.50 3.97 5.50
C GLY A 104 -12.72 3.01 6.68
N ALA A 105 -11.69 2.30 7.15
CA ALA A 105 -11.81 1.39 8.27
C ALA A 105 -12.02 2.13 9.61
N MET A 106 -12.97 1.67 10.41
CA MET A 106 -13.23 2.25 11.73
C MET A 106 -12.03 2.06 12.66
N LYS A 107 -11.68 3.10 13.42
CA LYS A 107 -10.68 3.01 14.49
C LYS A 107 -11.24 2.22 15.66
N GLN A 108 -10.43 1.32 16.21
CA GLN A 108 -10.82 0.51 17.36
C GLN A 108 -9.67 0.33 18.34
N THR A 109 -10.01 0.13 19.60
CA THR A 109 -9.05 -0.24 20.65
C THR A 109 -9.44 -1.60 21.21
N VAL A 110 -8.48 -2.51 21.23
CA VAL A 110 -8.63 -3.85 21.83
C VAL A 110 -7.78 -3.90 23.09
N THR A 111 -8.42 -4.11 24.24
CA THR A 111 -7.73 -4.24 25.52
C THR A 111 -7.53 -5.71 25.85
N LEU A 112 -6.28 -6.06 26.13
CA LEU A 112 -5.81 -7.42 26.34
C LEU A 112 -5.09 -7.51 27.68
N ASP A 113 -5.28 -8.63 28.37
CA ASP A 113 -4.56 -9.03 29.56
C ASP A 113 -4.15 -10.49 29.49
N ASP A 114 -3.57 -11.01 30.57
CA ASP A 114 -3.09 -12.39 30.65
C ASP A 114 -4.18 -13.45 30.36
N ASN A 115 -5.44 -13.15 30.69
CA ASN A 115 -6.55 -14.08 30.56
C ASN A 115 -7.13 -14.11 29.14
N ASN A 116 -6.99 -13.03 28.38
CA ASN A 116 -7.63 -12.89 27.06
C ASN A 116 -6.66 -12.54 25.92
N PHE A 117 -5.35 -12.59 26.14
CA PHE A 117 -4.34 -12.25 25.12
C PHE A 117 -4.54 -13.04 23.81
N ALA A 118 -5.07 -14.27 23.87
CA ALA A 118 -5.43 -15.07 22.71
C ALA A 118 -6.37 -14.34 21.72
N GLN A 119 -7.17 -13.38 22.20
CA GLN A 119 -8.05 -12.53 21.38
C GLN A 119 -7.26 -11.68 20.36
N LEU A 120 -6.00 -11.35 20.62
CA LEU A 120 -5.12 -10.71 19.63
C LEU A 120 -5.07 -11.54 18.34
N PHE A 121 -4.84 -12.84 18.48
CA PHE A 121 -4.72 -13.77 17.36
C PHE A 121 -6.07 -14.05 16.71
N GLN A 122 -7.14 -14.16 17.52
CA GLN A 122 -8.50 -14.27 16.98
C GLN A 122 -8.83 -13.08 16.08
N THR A 123 -8.51 -11.87 16.53
CA THR A 123 -8.69 -10.65 15.73
C THR A 123 -8.01 -10.81 14.36
N PHE A 124 -6.75 -11.24 14.31
CA PHE A 124 -6.08 -11.44 13.04
C PHE A 124 -6.67 -12.56 12.17
N SER A 125 -7.09 -13.67 12.76
CA SER A 125 -7.78 -14.75 12.04
C SER A 125 -9.07 -14.24 11.40
N ASP A 126 -9.88 -13.51 12.16
CA ASP A 126 -11.15 -12.94 11.68
C ASP A 126 -10.90 -11.97 10.51
N HIS A 127 -9.80 -11.20 10.54
CA HIS A 127 -9.44 -10.31 9.44
C HIS A 127 -9.03 -11.09 8.19
N ARG A 128 -8.23 -12.15 8.33
CA ARG A 128 -7.87 -13.03 7.21
C ARG A 128 -9.11 -13.65 6.58
N ASP A 129 -10.00 -14.19 7.41
CA ASP A 129 -11.21 -14.88 6.95
C ASP A 129 -12.18 -13.88 6.31
N ALA A 130 -12.25 -12.64 6.80
CA ALA A 130 -13.00 -11.56 6.16
C ALA A 130 -12.43 -11.15 4.79
N ILE A 131 -11.11 -11.11 4.63
CA ILE A 131 -10.46 -10.86 3.32
C ILE A 131 -10.77 -12.01 2.35
N ALA A 132 -10.62 -13.26 2.78
CA ALA A 132 -10.98 -14.42 1.95
C ALA A 132 -12.48 -14.41 1.58
N GLY A 133 -13.34 -14.02 2.52
CA GLY A 133 -14.77 -13.83 2.26
C GLY A 133 -15.07 -12.69 1.29
N ALA A 134 -14.30 -11.59 1.33
CA ALA A 134 -14.39 -10.50 0.36
C ALA A 134 -14.06 -10.98 -1.06
N ASP A 135 -13.05 -11.84 -1.19
CA ASP A 135 -12.63 -12.41 -2.48
C ASP A 135 -13.70 -13.30 -3.08
N ALA A 136 -14.26 -14.17 -2.23
CA ALA A 136 -15.33 -15.06 -2.62
C ALA A 136 -16.57 -14.28 -3.09
N ARG A 137 -16.89 -13.15 -2.46
CA ARG A 137 -18.03 -12.29 -2.83
C ARG A 137 -17.88 -11.65 -4.20
N VAL A 138 -16.66 -11.24 -4.59
CA VAL A 138 -16.43 -10.66 -5.91
C VAL A 138 -16.33 -11.76 -6.98
N GLY A 139 -15.83 -12.94 -6.60
CA GLY A 139 -15.72 -14.09 -7.49
C GLY A 139 -14.55 -13.99 -8.47
N ALA A 140 -14.27 -15.07 -9.21
CA ALA A 140 -13.22 -15.11 -10.21
C ALA A 140 -13.59 -14.34 -11.49
N LEU A 141 -12.58 -13.84 -12.21
CA LEU A 141 -12.80 -13.36 -13.57
C LEU A 141 -12.95 -14.58 -14.47
N GLY A 142 -14.16 -14.84 -14.95
CA GLY A 142 -14.36 -15.86 -15.98
C GLY A 142 -13.74 -15.44 -17.31
N ASP A 143 -13.40 -16.43 -18.14
CA ASP A 143 -12.80 -16.24 -19.46
C ASP A 143 -13.59 -15.25 -20.32
N ARG A 144 -12.92 -14.71 -21.35
CA ARG A 144 -13.58 -13.88 -22.35
C ARG A 144 -14.66 -14.70 -23.04
N ARG A 145 -15.88 -14.18 -23.08
CA ARG A 145 -17.00 -14.86 -23.75
C ARG A 145 -16.80 -14.81 -25.27
N SER A 146 -17.38 -15.76 -25.98
CA SER A 146 -17.27 -15.83 -27.45
C SER A 146 -17.88 -14.62 -28.16
N ASP A 147 -18.85 -13.95 -27.53
CA ASP A 147 -19.54 -12.75 -28.00
C ASP A 147 -18.99 -11.44 -27.40
N GLU A 148 -17.96 -11.51 -26.55
CA GLU A 148 -17.37 -10.36 -25.86
C GLU A 148 -16.14 -9.85 -26.62
N SER A 149 -16.12 -8.56 -26.96
CA SER A 149 -14.93 -7.95 -27.55
C SER A 149 -13.78 -7.87 -26.54
N GLN A 150 -12.55 -7.79 -27.04
CA GLN A 150 -11.37 -7.64 -26.18
C GLN A 150 -11.47 -6.42 -25.24
N SER A 151 -11.92 -5.28 -25.76
CA SER A 151 -12.10 -4.06 -24.96
C SER A 151 -13.17 -4.22 -23.88
N MET A 152 -14.26 -4.96 -24.15
CA MET A 152 -15.28 -5.24 -23.14
C MET A 152 -14.72 -6.12 -22.01
N TYR A 153 -13.96 -7.15 -22.38
CA TYR A 153 -13.29 -8.03 -21.42
C TYR A 153 -12.31 -7.28 -20.51
N GLU A 154 -11.46 -6.42 -21.08
CA GLU A 154 -10.49 -5.64 -20.31
C GLU A 154 -11.15 -4.67 -19.34
N ARG A 155 -12.27 -4.04 -19.74
CA ARG A 155 -13.06 -3.19 -18.84
C ARG A 155 -13.72 -4.00 -17.73
N ARG A 156 -14.19 -5.22 -18.01
CA ARG A 156 -14.72 -6.14 -16.99
C ARG A 156 -13.63 -6.60 -16.02
N ALA A 157 -12.44 -6.90 -16.52
CA ALA A 157 -11.28 -7.23 -15.70
C ALA A 157 -10.95 -6.07 -14.75
N ARG A 158 -10.84 -4.84 -15.27
CA ARG A 158 -10.61 -3.65 -14.43
C ARG A 158 -11.71 -3.44 -13.40
N ALA A 159 -12.98 -3.48 -13.81
CA ALA A 159 -14.10 -3.25 -12.90
C ALA A 159 -14.12 -4.27 -11.74
N ARG A 160 -13.72 -5.52 -12.03
CA ARG A 160 -13.56 -6.55 -11.00
C ARG A 160 -12.42 -6.20 -10.03
N ASP A 161 -11.26 -5.78 -10.53
CA ASP A 161 -10.12 -5.43 -9.68
C ASP A 161 -10.43 -4.21 -8.80
N GLU A 162 -11.11 -3.21 -9.34
CA GLU A 162 -11.60 -2.07 -8.56
C GLU A 162 -12.61 -2.49 -7.49
N GLN A 163 -13.51 -3.42 -7.81
CA GLN A 163 -14.44 -3.96 -6.83
C GLN A 163 -13.73 -4.78 -5.75
N LEU A 164 -12.73 -5.59 -6.11
CA LEU A 164 -11.89 -6.30 -5.14
C LEU A 164 -11.22 -5.32 -4.18
N VAL A 165 -10.61 -4.25 -4.70
CA VAL A 165 -9.98 -3.22 -3.89
C VAL A 165 -10.98 -2.57 -2.93
N LYS A 166 -12.17 -2.22 -3.40
CA LYS A 166 -13.22 -1.60 -2.58
C LYS A 166 -13.73 -2.53 -1.46
N VAL A 167 -13.90 -3.82 -1.74
CA VAL A 167 -14.42 -4.77 -0.75
C VAL A 167 -13.31 -5.22 0.22
N ARG A 168 -12.09 -5.47 -0.25
CA ARG A 168 -10.94 -5.85 0.59
C ARG A 168 -10.44 -4.71 1.47
N GLY A 169 -10.36 -3.50 0.90
CA GLY A 169 -9.66 -2.36 1.48
C GLY A 169 -10.04 -2.06 2.93
N PRO A 170 -11.34 -1.97 3.29
CA PRO A 170 -11.75 -1.71 4.67
C PRO A 170 -11.25 -2.77 5.65
N PHE A 171 -11.19 -4.04 5.26
CA PHE A 171 -10.70 -5.12 6.14
C PHE A 171 -9.18 -5.05 6.32
N GLU A 172 -8.44 -4.76 5.25
CA GLU A 172 -7.00 -4.51 5.33
C GLU A 172 -6.67 -3.30 6.22
N GLY A 173 -7.49 -2.24 6.14
CA GLY A 173 -7.33 -1.02 6.92
C GLY A 173 -7.63 -1.18 8.41
N ARG A 174 -8.48 -2.15 8.81
CA ARG A 174 -8.85 -2.34 10.22
C ARG A 174 -7.65 -2.67 11.10
N ILE A 175 -6.73 -3.51 10.64
CA ILE A 175 -5.50 -3.82 11.40
C ILE A 175 -4.69 -2.55 11.64
N ALA A 176 -4.50 -1.74 10.60
CA ALA A 176 -3.76 -0.48 10.69
C ALA A 176 -4.44 0.54 11.61
N ASN A 177 -5.77 0.50 11.70
CA ASN A 177 -6.58 1.38 12.54
C ASN A 177 -6.90 0.77 13.92
N THR A 178 -6.31 -0.37 14.27
CA THR A 178 -6.49 -1.01 15.58
C THR A 178 -5.34 -0.68 16.51
N THR A 179 -5.68 -0.16 17.68
CA THR A 179 -4.75 -0.01 18.80
C THR A 179 -4.93 -1.17 19.77
N PHE A 180 -3.87 -1.89 20.07
CA PHE A 180 -3.85 -2.95 21.07
C PHE A 180 -3.26 -2.39 22.37
N THR A 181 -4.01 -2.49 23.46
CA THR A 181 -3.51 -2.18 24.81
C THR A 181 -3.38 -3.47 25.59
N ILE A 182 -2.15 -3.91 25.79
CA ILE A 182 -1.80 -5.13 26.50
C ILE A 182 -1.41 -4.78 27.93
N THR A 183 -1.91 -5.54 28.91
CA THR A 183 -1.49 -5.47 30.31
C THR A 183 -1.14 -6.87 30.82
N LEU A 184 0.13 -7.14 31.07
CA LEU A 184 0.60 -8.44 31.54
C LEU A 184 1.16 -8.35 32.96
N PRO A 185 1.01 -9.39 33.80
CA PRO A 185 1.71 -9.46 35.06
C PRO A 185 3.23 -9.47 34.82
N ALA A 186 3.96 -8.79 35.69
CA ALA A 186 5.40 -8.70 35.64
C ALA A 186 6.02 -9.27 36.91
N THR A 187 7.19 -9.89 36.76
CA THR A 187 8.01 -10.40 37.85
C THR A 187 9.43 -9.89 37.70
N VAL A 188 10.10 -9.60 38.82
CA VAL A 188 11.51 -9.21 38.80
C VAL A 188 12.35 -10.47 38.63
N GLN A 189 13.23 -10.48 37.63
CA GLN A 189 14.11 -11.60 37.31
C GLN A 189 15.55 -11.11 37.12
N GLU A 190 16.51 -11.94 37.48
CA GLU A 190 17.91 -11.74 37.10
C GLU A 190 18.10 -12.13 35.63
N ARG A 191 18.40 -11.15 34.78
CA ARG A 191 18.59 -11.31 33.32
C ARG A 191 19.77 -10.46 32.86
N ASP A 192 20.62 -11.04 32.03
CA ASP A 192 21.82 -10.41 31.48
C ASP A 192 22.69 -9.71 32.56
N GLY A 193 22.83 -10.36 33.72
CA GLY A 193 23.65 -9.88 34.82
C GLY A 193 23.02 -8.76 35.68
N CYS A 194 21.71 -8.49 35.55
CA CYS A 194 21.03 -7.64 36.52
C CYS A 194 19.53 -7.90 36.69
N SER A 195 19.02 -7.45 37.84
CA SER A 195 17.61 -7.48 38.19
C SER A 195 16.78 -6.54 37.32
N ARG A 196 15.71 -7.04 36.71
CA ARG A 196 14.79 -6.25 35.89
C ARG A 196 13.39 -6.85 35.88
N ALA A 197 12.38 -6.02 35.67
CA ALA A 197 11.01 -6.49 35.49
C ALA A 197 10.85 -7.21 34.14
N VAL A 198 10.17 -8.36 34.15
CA VAL A 198 9.87 -9.17 32.97
C VAL A 198 8.39 -9.51 32.98
N ALA A 199 7.69 -9.20 31.89
CA ALA A 199 6.33 -9.66 31.66
C ALA A 199 6.29 -10.51 30.39
N ALA A 200 5.61 -11.66 30.45
CA ALA A 200 5.54 -12.55 29.31
C ALA A 200 4.20 -13.26 29.26
N TRP A 201 3.69 -13.47 28.04
CA TRP A 201 2.51 -14.30 27.78
C TRP A 201 2.87 -15.43 26.83
N ASN A 202 2.51 -16.66 27.18
CA ASN A 202 2.84 -17.85 26.42
C ASN A 202 1.78 -18.14 25.35
N ALA A 203 2.22 -18.23 24.09
CA ALA A 203 1.38 -18.46 22.92
C ALA A 203 1.49 -19.88 22.35
N ASN A 204 1.98 -20.85 23.13
CA ASN A 204 2.22 -22.22 22.66
C ASN A 204 0.95 -22.95 22.16
N ALA A 205 -0.23 -22.52 22.60
CA ALA A 205 -1.51 -23.08 22.16
C ALA A 205 -2.03 -22.48 20.84
N ILE A 206 -1.42 -21.40 20.32
CA ILE A 206 -1.83 -20.75 19.07
C ILE A 206 -1.23 -21.50 17.88
N ASP A 207 -2.04 -21.71 16.83
CA ASP A 207 -1.58 -22.32 15.58
C ASP A 207 -0.32 -21.64 15.03
N PHE A 208 0.64 -22.44 14.58
CA PHE A 208 1.97 -21.94 14.18
C PHE A 208 1.93 -21.14 12.88
N ASP A 209 1.15 -21.59 11.91
CA ASP A 209 1.03 -20.91 10.61
C ASP A 209 0.25 -19.61 10.76
N LEU A 210 -0.79 -19.62 11.60
CA LEU A 210 -1.46 -18.40 12.04
C LEU A 210 -0.43 -17.45 12.66
N PHE A 211 0.35 -17.89 13.65
CA PHE A 211 1.35 -17.04 14.31
C PHE A 211 2.35 -16.40 13.33
N ARG A 212 2.86 -17.14 12.34
CA ARG A 212 3.77 -16.59 11.32
C ARG A 212 3.09 -15.61 10.37
N TYR A 213 1.91 -15.95 9.88
CA TYR A 213 1.17 -15.12 8.92
C TYR A 213 0.69 -13.82 9.57
N THR A 214 0.15 -13.88 10.78
CA THR A 214 -0.40 -12.73 11.51
C THR A 214 0.68 -11.75 11.95
N MET A 215 1.87 -12.25 12.28
CA MET A 215 3.00 -11.41 12.68
C MET A 215 3.71 -10.73 11.50
N GLY A 216 3.42 -11.11 10.26
CA GLY A 216 4.09 -10.55 9.06
C GLY A 216 5.53 -11.02 8.91
N THR A 217 5.86 -12.16 9.50
CA THR A 217 7.21 -12.66 9.68
C THR A 217 7.34 -14.06 9.13
N THR A 218 6.87 -14.28 7.90
CA THR A 218 6.97 -15.57 7.20
C THR A 218 8.41 -16.12 7.12
N ARG A 219 9.42 -15.31 7.50
CA ARG A 219 10.84 -15.70 7.58
C ARG A 219 11.60 -15.25 8.83
N ALA A 220 10.99 -14.51 9.76
CA ALA A 220 11.72 -13.96 10.91
C ALA A 220 11.42 -14.73 12.21
N ALA A 221 12.46 -15.04 12.98
CA ALA A 221 12.33 -15.74 14.26
C ALA A 221 11.73 -14.87 15.39
N SER A 222 11.64 -13.55 15.17
CA SER A 222 11.01 -12.60 16.10
C SER A 222 10.45 -11.38 15.37
N ALA A 223 9.48 -10.70 16.01
CA ALA A 223 8.96 -9.41 15.57
C ALA A 223 9.04 -8.40 16.73
N THR A 224 9.79 -7.32 16.55
CA THR A 224 9.96 -6.29 17.59
C THR A 224 8.89 -5.23 17.50
N VAL A 225 8.42 -4.74 18.64
CA VAL A 225 7.61 -3.52 18.73
C VAL A 225 8.55 -2.33 18.85
N ALA A 226 8.56 -1.45 17.85
CA ALA A 226 9.36 -0.23 17.89
C ALA A 226 8.77 0.74 18.94
N LEU A 227 9.44 0.87 20.07
CA LEU A 227 8.99 1.70 21.19
C LEU A 227 9.44 3.15 21.00
N THR A 228 8.48 4.06 20.81
CA THR A 228 8.76 5.50 20.67
C THR A 228 8.78 6.22 22.01
N GLN A 229 8.13 5.67 23.03
CA GLN A 229 8.09 6.20 24.39
C GLN A 229 8.18 5.05 25.39
N SER A 230 9.35 4.89 26.00
CA SER A 230 9.63 3.81 26.95
C SER A 230 10.66 4.23 28.02
N PRO A 231 10.21 4.84 29.12
CA PRO A 231 11.11 5.22 30.21
C PRO A 231 11.67 3.99 30.93
N SER A 232 10.87 2.94 31.13
CA SER A 232 11.21 1.75 31.94
C SER A 232 11.34 0.44 31.16
N ILE A 233 10.97 0.37 29.87
CA ILE A 233 11.13 -0.84 29.05
C ILE A 233 12.35 -0.73 28.14
N ASP A 234 13.12 -1.80 28.08
CA ASP A 234 14.25 -1.98 27.16
C ASP A 234 13.73 -2.52 25.82
N LYS A 235 12.90 -3.57 25.87
CA LYS A 235 12.43 -4.26 24.66
C LYS A 235 11.03 -4.85 24.84
N ALA A 236 10.22 -4.79 23.79
CA ALA A 236 8.96 -5.54 23.67
C ALA A 236 8.96 -6.27 22.32
N TRP A 237 8.71 -7.57 22.31
CA TRP A 237 8.78 -8.37 21.08
C TRP A 237 7.97 -9.66 21.16
N PHE A 238 7.68 -10.19 19.99
CA PHE A 238 7.12 -11.52 19.80
C PHE A 238 8.24 -12.48 19.43
N VAL A 239 8.35 -13.59 20.15
CA VAL A 239 9.21 -14.73 19.81
C VAL A 239 8.39 -15.70 18.99
N ILE A 240 8.88 -16.06 17.79
CA ILE A 240 8.16 -16.90 16.82
C ILE A 240 8.74 -18.32 16.79
N ASP A 241 10.06 -18.44 16.71
CA ASP A 241 10.72 -19.75 16.69
C ASP A 241 11.20 -20.17 18.10
N ALA A 242 11.26 -21.48 18.36
CA ALA A 242 11.52 -22.18 19.63
C ALA A 242 10.40 -22.13 20.70
N GLN A 243 9.95 -20.95 21.14
CA GLN A 243 8.88 -20.82 22.15
C GLN A 243 8.01 -19.60 21.86
N ARG A 244 6.83 -19.82 21.29
CA ARG A 244 5.90 -18.76 20.88
C ARG A 244 5.46 -17.96 22.10
N ARG A 245 5.81 -16.68 22.17
CA ARG A 245 5.39 -15.80 23.27
C ARG A 245 5.49 -14.33 22.90
N PHE A 246 4.77 -13.50 23.65
CA PHE A 246 5.02 -12.07 23.72
C PHE A 246 5.81 -11.78 25.00
N GLU A 247 6.90 -11.04 24.91
CA GLU A 247 7.79 -10.73 26.03
C GLU A 247 8.08 -9.23 26.08
N VAL A 248 8.05 -8.69 27.29
CA VAL A 248 8.37 -7.30 27.62
C VAL A 248 9.46 -7.32 28.69
N LEU A 249 10.57 -6.67 28.39
CA LEU A 249 11.77 -6.62 29.21
C LEU A 249 12.01 -5.21 29.70
N GLY A 250 12.13 -5.07 31.02
CA GLY A 250 12.48 -3.81 31.67
C GLY A 250 13.95 -3.45 31.47
N LYS A 251 14.25 -2.16 31.60
CA LYS A 251 15.64 -1.72 31.74
C LYS A 251 16.23 -2.26 33.04
N CYS A 252 17.55 -2.35 33.10
CA CYS A 252 18.25 -2.79 34.31
C CYS A 252 17.82 -1.96 35.55
N GLY A 253 17.52 -2.62 36.67
CA GLY A 253 17.07 -1.97 37.91
C GLY A 253 15.59 -1.57 37.94
N THR A 254 14.82 -1.83 36.88
CA THR A 254 13.38 -1.54 36.88
C THR A 254 12.61 -2.57 37.70
N THR A 255 11.60 -2.07 38.41
CA THR A 255 10.66 -2.87 39.20
C THR A 255 9.24 -2.54 38.75
N GLY A 256 8.33 -3.50 38.89
CA GLY A 256 6.94 -3.33 38.50
C GLY A 256 6.20 -4.66 38.57
N SER A 257 4.92 -4.61 38.94
CA SER A 257 4.06 -5.79 39.05
C SER A 257 3.25 -6.07 37.77
N LYS A 258 3.23 -5.11 36.83
CA LYS A 258 2.56 -5.23 35.54
C LYS A 258 3.35 -4.49 34.46
N ALA A 259 3.28 -4.97 33.22
CA ALA A 259 3.70 -4.22 32.04
C ALA A 259 2.47 -3.78 31.26
N LYS A 260 2.41 -2.51 30.88
CA LYS A 260 1.40 -1.97 29.95
C LYS A 260 2.07 -1.59 28.63
N VAL A 261 1.61 -2.20 27.54
CA VAL A 261 2.08 -1.92 26.17
C VAL A 261 0.89 -1.43 25.36
N THR A 262 1.02 -0.26 24.73
CA THR A 262 0.06 0.22 23.73
C THR A 262 0.74 0.19 22.37
N MET A 263 0.22 -0.61 21.44
CA MET A 263 0.86 -0.82 20.14
C MET A 263 -0.13 -0.82 18.99
N THR A 264 0.37 -0.42 17.83
CA THR A 264 -0.31 -0.43 16.54
C THR A 264 0.54 -1.16 15.53
N ARG A 265 -0.09 -1.62 14.44
CA ARG A 265 0.61 -2.32 13.35
C ARG A 265 0.42 -1.55 12.05
N THR A 266 1.50 -1.30 11.32
CA THR A 266 1.41 -0.65 10.01
C THR A 266 0.90 -1.61 8.93
N PRO A 267 0.40 -1.12 7.78
CA PRO A 267 0.02 -1.96 6.64
C PRO A 267 1.15 -2.87 6.15
N GLU A 268 2.40 -2.42 6.27
CA GLU A 268 3.62 -3.14 5.87
C GLU A 268 4.04 -4.20 6.90
N GLY A 269 3.32 -4.29 8.02
CA GLY A 269 3.50 -5.30 9.04
C GLY A 269 4.44 -4.93 10.18
N ALA A 270 4.93 -3.69 10.24
CA ALA A 270 5.76 -3.21 11.34
C ALA A 270 4.92 -2.91 12.58
N TRP A 271 5.46 -3.17 13.77
CA TRP A 271 4.83 -2.85 15.05
C TRP A 271 5.47 -1.62 15.67
N SER A 272 4.66 -0.72 16.21
CA SER A 272 5.13 0.46 16.94
C SER A 272 4.23 0.77 18.13
N GLY A 273 4.78 1.41 19.16
CA GLY A 273 4.01 1.69 20.36
C GLY A 273 4.74 2.44 21.46
N SER A 274 4.06 2.53 22.59
CA SER A 274 4.59 3.01 23.86
C SER A 274 4.38 1.96 24.95
N ALA A 275 5.26 1.96 25.95
CA ALA A 275 5.18 0.96 27.00
C ALA A 275 5.78 1.44 28.32
N GLY A 276 5.29 0.87 29.43
CA GLY A 276 5.90 1.02 30.75
C GLY A 276 5.57 -0.14 31.69
N PHE A 277 6.42 -0.32 32.70
CA PHE A 277 6.11 -1.04 33.94
C PHE A 277 5.49 -0.10 34.98
#